data_AF-A0A0C2ILT1-F1
#
_entry.id   AF-A0A0C2ILT1-F1
#
_cell.length_a   1.000
_cell.length_b   1.000
_cell.length_c   1.000
_cell.angle_alpha   90.00
_cell.angle_beta   90.00
_cell.angle_gamma   90.00
#
_symmetry.space_group_name_H-M   'P 1'
#
loop_
_entity.id
_entity.type
_entity.pdbx_description
1 polymer ?
#
loop_
_entity_poly.entity_id
_entity_poly.type
_entity_poly.pdbx_seq_one_letter_code
_entity_poly.pdbx_strand_id
1 'polypeptide(L)'
;MCAADDAIIGYYTEYLFFRPEPEWSIDLIADPRTIETDTDIGPTLTEQEMAERLAVMAWLVVSLEESFNWRPKLGLRRNGTVEENRDGTPVPWTPVHCPSRAHEIPALSERLILSHNRYDLNRQPGETTRYNVIFNGTSLRTV
;
A
#
# COMPACT_ATOMS: atom_id res chain seq x y z
N MET A 1 1.79 -10.99 0.77
CA MET A 1 2.42 -9.95 1.60
C MET A 1 2.41 -10.44 3.04
N CYS A 2 3.58 -10.65 3.64
CA CYS A 2 3.72 -11.01 5.05
C CYS A 2 3.49 -9.74 5.88
N ALA A 3 2.25 -9.49 6.31
CA ALA A 3 1.84 -8.28 7.03
C ALA A 3 2.40 -8.17 8.47
N ALA A 4 3.18 -9.16 8.92
CA ALA A 4 3.60 -9.33 10.32
C ALA A 4 5.10 -9.12 10.58
N ASP A 5 5.90 -8.87 9.54
CA ASP A 5 7.35 -8.73 9.67
C ASP A 5 7.81 -7.45 8.96
N ASP A 6 8.03 -6.40 9.76
CA ASP A 6 8.43 -5.07 9.30
C ASP A 6 9.75 -5.11 8.51
N ALA A 7 10.68 -6.00 8.84
CA ALA A 7 11.94 -6.13 8.12
C ALA A 7 11.70 -6.72 6.73
N ILE A 8 10.80 -7.70 6.63
CA ILE A 8 10.41 -8.30 5.35
C ILE A 8 9.61 -7.29 4.50
N ILE A 9 8.70 -6.52 5.08
CA ILE A 9 7.94 -5.47 4.36
C ILE A 9 8.90 -4.38 3.86
N GLY A 10 9.80 -3.92 4.73
CA GLY A 10 10.85 -2.95 4.37
C GLY A 10 11.69 -3.46 3.21
N TYR A 11 12.21 -4.69 3.33
CA TYR A 11 12.99 -5.35 2.29
C TYR A 11 12.24 -5.43 0.96
N TYR A 12 10.97 -5.87 0.95
CA TYR A 12 10.21 -5.98 -0.30
C TYR A 12 9.92 -4.62 -0.92
N THR A 13 9.55 -3.60 -0.14
CA THR A 13 9.30 -2.26 -0.71
C THR A 13 10.57 -1.64 -1.25
N GLU A 14 11.71 -1.85 -0.60
CA GLU A 14 13.02 -1.42 -1.07
C GLU A 14 13.45 -2.18 -2.33
N TYR A 15 13.32 -3.50 -2.32
CA TYR A 15 13.59 -4.36 -3.47
C TYR A 15 12.80 -3.89 -4.69
N LEU A 16 11.47 -3.73 -4.54
CA LEU A 16 10.59 -3.29 -5.63
C LEU A 16 10.90 -1.85 -6.09
N PHE A 17 11.30 -0.96 -5.19
CA PHE A 17 11.68 0.41 -5.57
C PHE A 17 12.86 0.42 -6.55
N PHE A 18 13.85 -0.44 -6.32
CA PHE A 18 15.05 -0.57 -7.16
C PHE A 18 14.85 -1.43 -8.42
N ARG A 19 13.62 -1.83 -8.75
CA ARG A 19 13.27 -2.46 -10.04
C ARG A 19 12.81 -1.39 -11.03
N PRO A 20 13.67 -0.86 -11.93
CA PRO A 20 13.27 0.16 -12.90
C PRO A 20 12.51 -0.43 -14.09
N GLU A 21 12.44 -1.75 -14.23
CA GLU A 21 11.87 -2.37 -15.42
C GLU A 21 10.36 -2.12 -15.50
N PRO A 22 9.80 -1.81 -16.69
CA PRO A 22 8.41 -1.42 -16.83
C PRO A 22 7.39 -2.42 -16.27
N GLU A 23 7.71 -3.72 -16.29
CA GLU A 23 6.84 -4.76 -15.72
C GLU A 23 6.63 -4.64 -14.20
N TRP A 24 7.49 -3.91 -13.49
CA TRP A 24 7.37 -3.64 -12.05
C TRP A 24 6.63 -2.34 -11.73
N SER A 25 6.05 -1.68 -12.74
CA SER A 25 5.25 -0.48 -12.55
C SER A 25 4.01 -0.76 -11.69
N ILE A 26 3.76 0.11 -10.69
CA ILE A 26 2.58 0.04 -9.83
C ILE A 26 1.29 0.18 -10.66
N ASP A 27 1.34 0.92 -11.77
CA ASP A 27 0.20 1.09 -12.68
C ASP A 27 -0.24 -0.23 -13.36
N LEU A 28 0.61 -1.26 -13.35
CA LEU A 28 0.29 -2.59 -13.90
C LEU A 28 -0.36 -3.54 -12.88
N ILE A 29 -0.53 -3.13 -11.62
CA ILE A 29 -1.22 -3.96 -10.62
C ILE A 29 -2.63 -4.27 -11.11
N ALA A 30 -2.95 -5.55 -11.29
CA ALA A 30 -4.21 -6.03 -11.85
C ALA A 30 -5.45 -5.59 -11.04
N ASP A 31 -6.63 -5.57 -11.69
CA ASP A 31 -7.87 -5.26 -10.98
C ASP A 31 -8.20 -6.40 -10.03
N PRO A 32 -8.34 -6.15 -8.71
CA PRO A 32 -8.79 -7.20 -7.82
C PRO A 32 -10.21 -7.69 -8.15
N ARG A 33 -11.02 -6.91 -8.87
CA ARG A 33 -12.37 -7.31 -9.32
C ARG A 33 -12.35 -8.27 -10.51
N THR A 34 -11.30 -8.24 -11.32
CA THR A 34 -11.16 -9.09 -12.52
C THR A 34 -10.36 -10.36 -12.23
N ILE A 35 -9.84 -10.50 -11.02
CA ILE A 35 -9.35 -11.79 -10.54
C ILE A 35 -10.60 -12.65 -10.40
N GLU A 36 -10.91 -13.41 -11.46
CA GLU A 36 -11.89 -14.48 -11.40
C GLU A 36 -11.60 -15.26 -10.12
N THR A 37 -12.65 -15.57 -9.38
CA THR A 37 -12.57 -16.48 -8.25
C THR A 37 -12.07 -17.79 -8.84
N ASP A 38 -10.76 -17.96 -8.83
CA ASP A 38 -10.10 -19.19 -9.20
C ASP A 38 -10.75 -20.22 -8.30
N THR A 39 -11.58 -21.08 -8.90
CA THR A 39 -12.43 -22.03 -8.21
C THR A 39 -11.62 -23.01 -7.35
N ASP A 40 -10.29 -22.99 -7.49
CA ASP A 40 -9.33 -23.73 -6.69
C ASP A 40 -8.77 -22.98 -5.45
N ILE A 41 -9.03 -21.67 -5.27
CA ILE A 41 -8.30 -20.85 -4.28
C ILE A 41 -9.16 -20.35 -3.09
N GLY A 42 -10.48 -20.53 -3.09
CA GLY A 42 -11.25 -20.23 -1.88
C GLY A 42 -12.77 -20.23 -2.02
N PRO A 43 -13.48 -20.02 -0.89
CA PRO A 43 -14.93 -19.92 -0.89
C PRO A 43 -15.40 -18.68 -1.68
N THR A 44 -16.62 -18.76 -2.20
CA THR A 44 -17.34 -17.59 -2.73
C THR A 44 -17.47 -16.56 -1.60
N LEU A 45 -16.93 -15.37 -1.81
CA LEU A 45 -16.99 -14.27 -0.85
C LEU A 45 -18.41 -13.67 -0.84
N THR A 46 -18.88 -13.30 0.35
CA THR A 46 -20.05 -12.42 0.49
C THR A 46 -19.77 -11.04 -0.10
N GLU A 47 -20.81 -10.26 -0.38
CA GLU A 47 -20.66 -8.87 -0.85
C GLU A 47 -19.82 -8.02 0.12
N GLN A 48 -19.99 -8.25 1.43
CA GLN A 48 -19.23 -7.56 2.48
C GLN A 48 -17.74 -7.96 2.44
N GLU A 49 -17.42 -9.25 2.39
CA GLU A 49 -16.03 -9.72 2.33
C GLU A 49 -15.34 -9.28 1.04
N MET A 50 -16.09 -9.21 -0.07
CA MET A 50 -15.60 -8.64 -1.32
C MET A 50 -15.28 -7.16 -1.16
N ALA A 51 -16.17 -6.38 -0.54
CA ALA A 51 -15.94 -4.96 -0.27
C ALA A 51 -14.71 -4.75 0.63
N GLU A 52 -14.56 -5.56 1.69
CA GLU A 52 -13.40 -5.53 2.58
C GLU A 52 -12.10 -5.86 1.85
N ARG A 53 -12.08 -6.95 1.05
CA ARG A 53 -10.93 -7.32 0.23
C ARG A 53 -10.54 -6.19 -0.73
N LEU A 54 -11.53 -5.61 -1.41
CA LEU A 54 -11.31 -4.50 -2.34
C LEU A 54 -10.75 -3.26 -1.63
N ALA A 55 -11.30 -2.91 -0.46
CA ALA A 55 -10.82 -1.79 0.34
C ALA A 55 -9.37 -1.99 0.81
N VAL A 56 -9.02 -3.19 1.28
CA VAL A 56 -7.65 -3.52 1.70
C VAL A 56 -6.68 -3.46 0.53
N MET A 57 -7.04 -4.05 -0.62
CA MET A 57 -6.19 -4.02 -1.80
C MET A 57 -5.99 -2.60 -2.32
N ALA A 58 -7.06 -1.80 -2.37
CA ALA A 58 -7.00 -0.39 -2.76
C ALA A 58 -6.08 0.40 -1.83
N TRP A 59 -6.25 0.25 -0.52
CA TRP A 59 -5.41 0.92 0.48
C TRP A 59 -3.94 0.55 0.32
N LEU A 60 -3.61 -0.74 0.17
CA LEU A 60 -2.24 -1.20 -0.04
C LEU A 60 -1.59 -0.59 -1.29
N VAL A 61 -2.34 -0.53 -2.39
CA VAL A 61 -1.88 0.03 -3.66
C VAL A 61 -1.61 1.55 -3.53
N VAL A 62 -2.50 2.28 -2.85
CA VAL A 62 -2.32 3.71 -2.56
C VAL A 62 -1.14 3.95 -1.61
N SER A 63 -0.99 3.13 -0.57
CA SER A 63 0.16 3.22 0.35
C SER A 63 1.49 2.89 -0.32
N LEU A 64 1.50 2.01 -1.33
CA LEU A 64 2.69 1.73 -2.15
C LEU A 64 3.10 2.95 -2.98
N GLU A 65 2.15 3.70 -3.56
CA GLU A 65 2.45 4.96 -4.26
C GLU A 65 3.17 5.95 -3.34
N GLU A 66 2.65 6.16 -2.12
CA GLU A 66 3.30 7.02 -1.13
C GLU A 66 4.71 6.49 -0.77
N SER A 67 4.81 5.18 -0.54
CA SER A 67 6.06 4.48 -0.23
C SER A 67 7.09 4.51 -1.38
N PHE A 68 6.68 4.75 -2.62
CA PHE A 68 7.61 4.90 -3.73
C PHE A 68 8.04 6.34 -3.91
N ASN A 69 7.13 7.29 -3.66
CA ASN A 69 7.38 8.70 -3.84
C ASN A 69 8.13 9.36 -2.67
N TRP A 70 8.12 8.81 -1.45
CA TRP A 70 8.90 9.41 -0.35
C TRP A 70 10.42 9.37 -0.60
N ARG A 71 10.94 8.34 -1.27
CA ARG A 71 12.38 8.20 -1.56
C ARG A 71 12.88 9.30 -2.53
N PRO A 72 12.26 9.53 -3.70
CA PRO A 72 12.60 10.65 -4.57
C PRO A 72 12.39 12.03 -3.94
N LYS A 73 11.41 12.20 -3.03
CA LYS A 73 11.26 13.42 -2.22
C LYS A 73 12.48 13.71 -1.32
N LEU A 74 13.32 12.71 -1.07
CA LEU A 74 14.59 12.83 -0.34
C LEU A 74 15.81 12.75 -1.27
N GLY A 75 15.62 12.88 -2.59
CA GLY A 75 16.72 12.82 -3.57
C GLY A 75 17.13 11.40 -3.99
N LEU A 76 16.65 10.34 -3.34
CA LEU A 76 17.01 8.96 -3.68
C LEU A 76 16.39 8.52 -5.01
N ARG A 77 17.21 7.91 -5.86
CA ARG A 77 16.85 7.39 -7.18
C ARG A 77 16.80 5.87 -7.22
N ARG A 78 16.13 5.34 -8.24
CA ARG A 78 15.96 3.88 -8.46
C ARG A 78 17.25 3.13 -8.82
N ASN A 79 18.32 3.84 -9.16
CA ASN A 79 19.66 3.27 -9.35
C ASN A 79 20.51 3.35 -8.05
N GLY A 80 19.92 3.80 -6.93
CA GLY A 80 20.62 3.96 -5.65
C GLY A 80 21.39 5.27 -5.49
N THR A 81 21.41 6.16 -6.49
CA THR A 81 22.06 7.47 -6.34
C THR A 81 21.18 8.45 -5.56
N VAL A 82 21.82 9.41 -4.90
CA VAL A 82 21.15 10.58 -4.32
C VAL A 82 21.45 11.77 -5.21
N GLU A 83 20.41 12.42 -5.72
CA GLU A 83 20.51 13.55 -6.64
C GLU A 83 19.87 14.80 -6.05
N GLU A 84 20.71 15.80 -5.80
CA GLU A 84 20.33 17.08 -5.21
C GLU A 84 20.88 18.25 -6.05
N ASN A 85 20.14 19.35 -6.05
CA ASN A 85 20.58 20.64 -6.57
C ASN A 85 21.66 21.25 -5.64
N ARG A 86 22.32 22.31 -6.10
CA ARG A 86 23.37 23.00 -5.32
C ARG A 86 22.87 23.61 -3.99
N ASP A 87 21.58 23.85 -3.88
CA ASP A 87 20.91 24.36 -2.68
C ASP A 87 20.46 23.24 -1.72
N GLY A 88 20.78 21.98 -2.03
CA GLY A 88 20.39 20.80 -1.23
C GLY A 88 18.95 20.34 -1.47
N THR A 89 18.22 20.92 -2.43
CA THR A 89 16.87 20.44 -2.78
C THR A 89 16.95 19.21 -3.69
N PRO A 90 16.05 18.22 -3.56
CA PRO A 90 15.99 17.09 -4.48
C PRO A 90 15.82 17.55 -5.93
N VAL A 91 16.55 16.93 -6.86
CA VAL A 91 16.33 17.15 -8.30
C VAL A 91 14.89 16.72 -8.66
N PRO A 92 14.20 17.38 -9.61
CA PRO A 92 12.87 16.98 -10.03
C PRO A 92 12.78 15.50 -10.43
N TRP A 93 11.67 14.86 -10.12
CA TRP A 93 11.40 13.46 -10.49
C TRP A 93 9.98 13.33 -11.05
N THR A 94 9.74 12.26 -11.81
CA THR A 94 8.40 11.87 -12.23
C THR A 94 7.76 11.05 -11.11
N PRO A 95 6.66 11.50 -10.49
CA PRO A 95 5.98 10.73 -9.47
C PRO A 95 5.50 9.39 -10.02
N VAL A 96 5.61 8.36 -9.20
CA VAL A 96 4.94 7.08 -9.45
C VAL A 96 3.48 7.28 -9.10
N HIS A 97 2.57 6.72 -9.90
CA HIS A 97 1.14 6.72 -9.64
C HIS A 97 0.63 5.30 -9.58
N CYS A 98 -0.34 5.06 -8.71
CA CYS A 98 -1.11 3.84 -8.76
C CYS A 98 -2.24 3.91 -9.82
N PRO A 99 -2.84 2.78 -10.21
CA PRO A 99 -3.98 2.78 -11.12
C PRO A 99 -5.13 3.62 -10.55
N SER A 100 -5.76 4.49 -11.37
CA SER A 100 -6.83 5.39 -10.92
C SER A 100 -7.97 4.68 -10.18
N ARG A 101 -8.27 3.44 -10.60
CA ARG A 101 -9.26 2.56 -9.98
C ARG A 101 -9.06 2.30 -8.48
N ALA A 102 -7.83 2.38 -7.97
CA ALA A 102 -7.57 2.21 -6.54
C ALA A 102 -8.25 3.33 -5.73
N HIS A 103 -8.33 4.53 -6.29
CA HIS A 103 -9.02 5.67 -5.68
C HIS A 103 -10.54 5.63 -5.84
N GLU A 104 -11.07 4.86 -6.80
CA GLU A 104 -12.51 4.71 -7.06
C GLU A 104 -13.18 3.74 -6.07
N ILE A 105 -12.39 2.94 -5.36
CA ILE A 105 -12.91 1.98 -4.38
C ILE A 105 -13.48 2.77 -3.19
N PRO A 106 -14.75 2.53 -2.81
CA PRO A 106 -15.35 3.26 -1.69
C PRO A 106 -14.70 2.87 -0.36
N ALA A 107 -14.74 3.79 0.59
CA ALA A 107 -14.43 3.46 1.98
C ALA A 107 -15.49 2.50 2.55
N LEU A 108 -15.08 1.62 3.46
CA LEU A 108 -15.99 0.74 4.17
C LEU A 108 -16.93 1.56 5.06
N SER A 109 -18.19 1.14 5.16
CA SER A 109 -19.19 1.76 6.04
C SER A 109 -18.80 1.65 7.51
N GLU A 110 -18.17 0.54 7.87
CA GLU A 110 -17.68 0.25 9.20
C GLU A 110 -16.15 0.09 9.21
N ARG A 111 -15.59 0.13 10.41
CA ARG A 111 -14.17 -0.01 10.63
C ARG A 111 -13.74 -1.47 10.52
N LEU A 112 -12.87 -1.78 9.56
CA LEU A 112 -12.25 -3.09 9.42
C LEU A 112 -11.00 -3.18 10.30
N ILE A 113 -11.05 -4.09 11.27
CA ILE A 113 -9.94 -4.36 12.18
C ILE A 113 -9.23 -5.63 11.72
N LEU A 114 -8.05 -5.45 11.13
CA LEU A 114 -7.20 -6.57 10.72
C LEU A 114 -6.23 -6.88 11.87
N SER A 115 -6.70 -7.67 12.84
CA SER A 115 -5.88 -8.09 13.98
C SER A 115 -6.00 -9.59 14.22
N HIS A 116 -4.87 -10.23 14.54
CA HIS A 116 -4.83 -11.61 15.04
C HIS A 116 -4.57 -11.65 16.56
N ASN A 117 -4.60 -10.51 17.25
CA ASN A 117 -4.34 -10.44 18.67
C ASN A 117 -5.63 -10.08 19.43
N ARG A 118 -6.21 -11.09 20.11
CA ARG A 118 -7.43 -10.96 20.92
C ARG A 118 -7.32 -9.96 22.09
N TYR A 119 -6.15 -9.37 22.33
CA TYR A 119 -5.86 -8.64 23.57
C TYR A 119 -5.61 -7.12 23.43
N ASP A 120 -5.69 -6.53 22.23
CA ASP A 120 -5.25 -5.13 22.00
C ASP A 120 -6.37 -4.20 21.48
N LEU A 121 -7.54 -4.25 22.13
CA LEU A 121 -8.73 -3.44 21.79
C LEU A 121 -8.71 -2.01 22.37
N ASN A 122 -7.73 -1.66 23.21
CA ASN A 122 -7.75 -0.43 24.02
C ASN A 122 -6.95 0.75 23.46
N ARG A 123 -6.39 0.65 22.25
CA ARG A 123 -5.61 1.74 21.65
C ARG A 123 -6.52 2.66 20.84
N GLN A 124 -6.67 3.92 21.27
CA GLN A 124 -7.38 4.93 20.49
C GLN A 124 -6.50 5.37 19.29
N PRO A 125 -6.93 5.12 18.04
CA PRO A 125 -6.17 5.53 16.86
C PRO A 125 -6.40 7.00 16.53
N GLY A 126 -5.37 7.68 16.05
CA GLY A 126 -5.47 9.01 15.45
C GLY A 126 -6.32 9.01 14.17
N GLU A 127 -6.93 10.15 13.85
CA GLU A 127 -7.88 10.31 12.76
C GLU A 127 -7.23 10.19 11.37
N THR A 128 -7.51 9.12 10.64
CA THR A 128 -7.37 9.09 9.18
C THR A 128 -8.74 8.82 8.55
N THR A 129 -9.22 9.77 7.75
CA THR A 129 -10.62 9.91 7.28
C THR A 129 -10.99 9.09 6.04
N ARG A 130 -10.15 8.15 5.60
CA ARG A 130 -10.46 7.29 4.44
C ARG A 130 -10.19 5.82 4.72
N TYR A 131 -11.06 4.99 4.13
CA TYR A 131 -11.05 3.51 4.11
C TYR A 131 -11.37 2.78 5.41
N ASN A 132 -11.38 3.45 6.57
CA ASN A 132 -11.80 2.84 7.85
C ASN A 132 -11.06 1.53 8.20
N VAL A 133 -9.83 1.32 7.69
CA VAL A 133 -9.03 0.11 8.01
C VAL A 133 -8.02 0.46 9.10
N ILE A 134 -7.96 -0.35 10.16
CA ILE A 134 -6.96 -0.20 11.23
C ILE A 134 -6.14 -1.47 11.37
N PHE A 135 -4.82 -1.29 11.41
CA PHE A 135 -3.83 -2.33 11.69
C PHE A 135 -3.21 -2.06 13.06
N ASN A 136 -3.29 -3.02 13.98
CA ASN A 136 -2.64 -2.95 15.30
C ASN A 136 -1.49 -3.97 15.34
N GLY A 137 -0.25 -3.50 15.17
CA GLY A 137 0.96 -4.34 15.16
C GLY A 137 2.10 -3.77 14.30
N THR A 138 2.77 -4.60 13.50
CA THR A 138 3.79 -4.29 12.47
C THR A 138 3.21 -3.46 11.30
N SER A 139 2.85 -2.21 11.61
CA SER A 139 2.00 -1.34 10.78
C SER A 139 2.74 -0.08 10.30
N LEU A 140 2.67 0.18 8.98
CA LEU A 140 3.38 1.24 8.27
C LEU A 140 2.75 2.64 8.45
N ARG A 141 3.61 3.61 8.76
CA ARG A 141 3.34 5.04 9.04
C ARG A 141 3.44 5.88 7.74
N THR A 142 2.87 7.09 7.61
CA THR A 142 3.33 8.34 8.29
C THR A 142 2.32 9.50 8.35
N VAL A 143 2.44 10.24 9.48
CA VAL A 143 1.93 11.57 9.94
C VAL A 143 0.47 11.93 9.74
#